data_AF-A0A2J8JEK5-F1
#
_entry.id   AF-A0A2J8JEK5-F1
#
_cell.length_a   1.000
_cell.length_b   1.000
_cell.length_c   1.000
_cell.angle_alpha   90.00
_cell.angle_beta   90.00
_cell.angle_gamma   90.00
#
_symmetry.space_group_name_H-M   'P 1'
#
loop_
_entity.id
_entity.type
_entity.pdbx_description
1 polymer ?
#
loop_
_entity_poly.entity_id
_entity_poly.type
_entity_poly.pdbx_seq_one_letter_code
_entity_poly.pdbx_strand_id
1 'polypeptide(L)' 'MIKDCGATWVVLGHSERRHVFGESDELIGQKVAHALAEG' A
#
# COMPACT_ATOMS: atom_id res chain seq x y z
N MET A 1 9.78 -5.98 -7.25
CA MET A 1 9.16 -7.26 -6.87
C MET A 1 7.71 -7.38 -7.33
N ILE A 2 6.77 -6.51 -6.90
CA ILE A 2 5.35 -6.62 -7.32
C ILE A 2 5.17 -6.45 -8.85
N LYS A 3 5.77 -5.39 -9.43
CA LYS A 3 5.75 -5.16 -10.89
C LYS A 3 6.44 -6.29 -11.67
N ASP A 4 7.53 -6.82 -11.15
CA ASP A 4 8.28 -7.93 -11.76
C ASP A 4 7.43 -9.21 -11.85
N CYS A 5 6.46 -9.37 -10.95
CA CYS A 5 5.46 -10.45 -10.99
C CYS A 5 4.28 -10.16 -11.95
N GLY A 6 4.29 -9.04 -12.68
CA GLY A 6 3.23 -8.64 -13.63
C GLY A 6 1.95 -8.11 -12.97
N ALA A 7 1.96 -7.86 -11.66
CA ALA A 7 0.80 -7.29 -10.97
C ALA A 7 0.66 -5.79 -11.25
N THR A 8 -0.55 -5.35 -11.56
CA THR A 8 -0.88 -3.94 -11.87
C THR A 8 -1.70 -3.24 -10.79
N TRP A 9 -2.10 -3.97 -9.75
CA TRP A 9 -2.92 -3.46 -8.64
C TRP A 9 -2.36 -3.90 -7.29
N VAL A 10 -2.54 -3.03 -6.29
CA VAL A 10 -2.22 -3.31 -4.89
C VAL A 10 -3.35 -2.81 -3.98
N VAL A 11 -3.60 -3.53 -2.89
CA VAL A 11 -4.55 -3.10 -1.84
C VAL A 11 -3.76 -2.47 -0.70
N LEU A 12 -4.11 -1.23 -0.32
CA LEU A 12 -3.46 -0.48 0.75
C LEU A 12 -4.50 0.02 1.76
N GLY A 13 -4.12 0.06 3.04
CA GLY A 13 -4.96 0.62 4.10
C GLY A 13 -6.18 -0.21 4.53
N HIS A 14 -6.13 -1.54 4.36
CA HIS A 14 -7.18 -2.45 4.84
C HIS A 14 -7.44 -2.28 6.34
N SER A 15 -8.71 -2.37 6.77
CA SER A 15 -9.11 -2.15 8.17
C SER A 15 -8.40 -3.09 9.15
N GLU A 16 -8.22 -4.36 8.78
CA GLU A 16 -7.44 -5.31 9.58
C GLU A 16 -5.99 -4.85 9.76
N ARG A 17 -5.38 -4.24 8.74
CA ARG A 17 -4.00 -3.76 8.85
C ARG A 17 -3.87 -2.55 9.76
N ARG A 18 -4.89 -1.70 9.78
CA ARG A 18 -4.99 -0.57 10.72
C ARG A 18 -5.17 -1.08 12.15
N HIS A 19 -6.06 -2.05 12.35
CA HIS A 19 -6.40 -2.54 13.69
C HIS A 19 -5.32 -3.47 14.29
N VAL A 20 -4.81 -4.42 13.50
CA VAL A 20 -3.88 -5.46 13.97
C VAL A 20 -2.43 -4.97 13.92
N PHE A 21 -2.05 -4.25 12.86
CA PHE A 21 -0.67 -3.80 12.65
C PHE A 21 -0.46 -2.31 12.93
N GLY A 22 -1.51 -1.58 13.32
CA GLY A 22 -1.40 -0.17 13.69
C GLY A 22 -0.98 0.74 12.54
N GLU A 23 -1.31 0.40 11.28
CA GLU A 23 -0.94 1.25 10.16
C GLU A 23 -1.62 2.64 10.26
N SER A 24 -0.80 3.68 10.43
CA SER A 24 -1.26 5.07 10.51
C SER A 24 -1.61 5.63 9.13
N ASP A 25 -2.36 6.74 9.12
CA ASP A 25 -2.72 7.43 7.87
C ASP A 25 -1.50 7.96 7.13
N GLU A 26 -0.47 8.41 7.85
CA GLU A 26 0.79 8.89 7.26
C GLU A 26 1.51 7.77 6.52
N LEU A 27 1.63 6.59 7.14
CA LEU A 27 2.26 5.43 6.52
C LEU A 27 1.48 4.97 5.28
N ILE A 28 0.16 4.95 5.36
CA ILE A 28 -0.70 4.55 4.23
C ILE A 28 -0.57 5.58 3.11
N GLY A 29 -0.53 6.88 3.42
CA GLY A 29 -0.31 7.95 2.46
C GLY A 29 1.01 7.81 1.70
N GLN A 30 2.10 7.49 2.40
CA GLN A 30 3.40 7.22 1.78
C GLN A 30 3.35 6.03 0.81
N LYS A 31 2.70 4.93 1.20
CA LYS A 31 2.52 3.75 0.34
C LYS A 31 1.69 4.07 -0.91
N VAL A 32 0.62 4.86 -0.76
CA VAL A 32 -0.23 5.30 -1.88
C VAL A 32 0.56 6.18 -2.84
N ALA A 33 1.29 7.18 -2.34
CA ALA A 33 2.12 8.05 -3.16
C ALA A 33 3.16 7.26 -3.95
N HIS A 34 3.82 6.30 -3.29
CA HIS A 34 4.79 5.41 -3.95
C HIS A 34 4.13 4.53 -5.01
N ALA A 35 2.99 3.91 -4.71
CA ALA A 35 2.26 3.05 -5.67
C ALA A 35 1.77 3.83 -6.90
N LEU A 36 1.41 5.11 -6.75
CA LEU A 36 1.04 5.99 -7.86
C LEU A 36 2.25 6.46 -8.67
N ALA A 37 3.38 6.74 -8.03
CA ALA A 37 4.61 7.19 -8.69
C ALA A 37 5.28 6.06 -9.48
N GLU A 38 5.27 4.85 -8.91
CA GLU A 38 5.77 3.63 -9.52
C GLU A 38 4.68 2.92 -10.32
N GLY A 39 3.65 3.61 -10.84
CA GLY A 39 2.61 3.05 -11.72
C GLY A 39 3.19 2.59 -13.06
#